data_AF-A0A2A9G4X1-F1
#
_entry.id   AF-A0A2A9G4X1-F1
#
_cell.length_a   1.000
_cell.length_b   1.000
_cell.length_c   1.000
_cell.angle_alpha   90.00
_cell.angle_beta   90.00
_cell.angle_gamma   90.00
#
_symmetry.space_group_name_H-M   'P 1'
#
loop_
_entity.id
_entity.type
_entity.pdbx_description
1 polymer ?
#
loop_
_entity_poly.entity_id
_entity_poly.type
_entity_poly.pdbx_seq_one_letter_code
_entity_poly.pdbx_strand_id
1 'polypeptide(L)' 'VYDNEKDLFFQDKSNDVIVDDVFRRLSACHNVLFTGHQAFLTHEALNNIASVTLSNAEAFFSGKISGNELIN' A
#
# COMPACT_ATOMS: atom_id res chain seq x y z
N VAL A 1 4.28 9.74 -1.70
CA VAL A 1 4.47 8.29 -1.97
C VAL A 1 5.71 8.15 -2.84
N TYR A 2 6.48 7.07 -2.78
CA TYR A 2 7.72 6.93 -3.56
C TYR A 2 7.40 6.23 -4.89
N ASP A 3 7.85 6.79 -6.01
CA ASP A 3 7.42 6.32 -7.35
C ASP A 3 7.82 4.86 -7.64
N ASN A 4 9.00 4.43 -7.16
CA ASN A 4 9.51 3.06 -7.35
C ASN A 4 9.29 2.16 -6.12
N GLU A 5 8.22 2.38 -5.36
CA GLU A 5 7.99 1.66 -4.10
C GLU A 5 7.65 0.17 -4.24
N LYS A 6 7.17 -0.26 -5.41
CA LYS A 6 6.59 -1.59 -5.63
C LYS A 6 7.53 -2.74 -5.25
N ASP A 7 8.84 -2.57 -5.51
CA ASP A 7 9.86 -3.59 -5.25
C ASP A 7 10.54 -3.44 -3.87
N LEU A 8 10.18 -2.40 -3.11
CA LEU A 8 10.82 -2.00 -1.86
C LEU A 8 9.88 -2.10 -0.65
N PHE A 9 8.62 -1.70 -0.78
CA PHE A 9 7.69 -1.59 0.34
C PHE A 9 6.88 -2.88 0.53
N PHE A 10 6.38 -3.09 1.76
CA PHE A 10 5.62 -4.27 2.17
C PHE A 10 6.39 -5.61 2.10
N GLN A 11 7.72 -5.57 2.01
CA GLN A 11 8.61 -6.74 2.04
C GLN A 11 9.76 -6.51 3.02
N ASP A 12 10.29 -7.58 3.62
CA ASP A 12 11.53 -7.51 4.38
C ASP A 12 12.73 -7.56 3.42
N LYS A 13 13.46 -6.44 3.34
CA LYS A 13 14.66 -6.26 2.51
C LYS A 13 15.91 -6.03 3.35
N SER A 14 15.88 -6.35 4.65
CA SER A 14 16.97 -6.06 5.58
C SER A 14 18.31 -6.73 5.23
N ASN A 15 18.26 -7.87 4.54
CA ASN A 15 19.44 -8.62 4.08
C ASN A 15 19.73 -8.47 2.57
N ASP A 16 18.91 -7.69 1.86
CA ASP A 16 19.03 -7.52 0.42
C ASP A 16 19.87 -6.27 0.10
N VAL A 17 20.65 -6.34 -0.98
CA VAL A 17 21.29 -5.15 -1.52
C VAL A 17 20.24 -4.34 -2.29
N ILE A 18 19.87 -3.19 -1.75
CA ILE A 18 19.03 -2.23 -2.48
C ILE A 18 19.86 -1.66 -3.64
N VAL A 19 19.34 -1.78 -4.87
CA VAL A 19 19.98 -1.29 -6.11
C VAL A 19 19.45 0.07 -6.55
N ASP A 20 18.38 0.56 -5.92
CA ASP A 20 17.82 1.88 -6.19
C ASP A 20 18.68 2.97 -5.55
N ASP A 21 19.50 3.64 -6.38
CA ASP A 21 20.42 4.68 -5.96
C ASP A 21 19.72 5.92 -5.39
N VAL A 22 18.53 6.26 -5.87
CA VAL A 22 17.76 7.42 -5.38
C VAL A 22 17.26 7.12 -3.98
N PHE A 23 16.65 5.95 -3.79
CA PHE A 23 16.17 5.50 -2.48
C PHE A 23 17.30 5.46 -1.46
N ARG A 24 18.46 4.91 -1.84
CA ARG A 24 19.65 4.86 -0.95
C ARG A 24 20.15 6.24 -0.56
N ARG A 25 20.31 7.13 -1.53
CA ARG A 25 20.82 8.48 -1.26
C ARG A 25 19.88 9.25 -0.34
N LEU A 26 18.57 9.15 -0.58
CA LEU A 26 17.57 9.79 0.28
C LEU A 26 17.53 9.16 1.67
N SER A 27 17.62 7.83 1.78
CA SER A 27 17.59 7.12 3.08
C SER A 27 18.80 7.43 3.96
N ALA A 28 19.91 7.87 3.38
CA ALA A 28 21.10 8.29 4.10
C ALA A 28 21.03 9.75 4.62
N CYS A 29 20.06 10.55 4.17
CA CYS A 29 19.91 11.93 4.60
C CYS A 29 19.26 12.00 5.99
N HIS A 30 19.90 12.68 6.94
CA HIS A 30 19.42 12.80 8.33
C HIS A 30 18.04 13.48 8.49
N ASN A 31 17.58 14.19 7.45
CA ASN A 31 16.32 14.91 7.40
C ASN A 31 15.26 14.19 6.55
N VAL A 32 15.48 12.93 6.20
CA VAL A 32 14.54 12.13 5.41
C VAL A 32 14.09 10.93 6.24
N LEU A 33 12.77 10.72 6.27
CA LEU A 33 12.14 9.55 6.88
C LEU A 33 11.25 8.88 5.84
N PHE A 34 11.48 7.59 5.61
CA PHE A 34 10.59 6.75 4.81
C PHE A 34 9.66 5.96 5.70
N THR A 35 8.39 5.89 5.31
CA THR A 35 7.43 4.91 5.82
C THR A 35 6.81 4.19 4.62
N GLY A 36 6.67 2.87 4.73
CA GLY A 36 6.25 2.01 3.61
C GLY A 36 4.76 2.12 3.31
N HIS A 37 4.33 3.26 2.78
CA HIS A 37 2.92 3.55 2.44
C HIS A 37 1.96 3.28 3.64
N GLN A 38 2.45 3.49 4.87
CA GLN A 38 1.75 3.18 6.12
C GLN A 38 0.76 4.27 6.57
N ALA A 39 0.54 5.31 5.76
CA ALA A 39 -0.31 6.43 6.14
C ALA A 39 -1.77 6.02 6.42
N PHE A 40 -2.25 4.94 5.79
CA PHE A 40 -3.60 4.39 6.02
C PHE A 40 -3.66 3.41 7.19
N LEU A 41 -2.55 3.10 7.87
CA LEU A 41 -2.45 2.03 8.86
C LEU A 41 -2.99 2.49 10.23
N THR A 42 -4.27 2.84 10.28
CA THR A 42 -5.02 3.11 11.52
C THR A 42 -6.12 2.06 11.71
N HIS A 43 -6.58 1.90 12.95
CA HIS A 43 -7.66 0.95 13.25
C HIS A 43 -8.95 1.25 12.47
N GLU A 44 -9.33 2.51 12.37
CA GLU A 44 -10.53 2.98 11.69
C GLU A 44 -10.45 2.71 10.18
N ALA A 45 -9.32 3.05 9.56
CA ALA A 45 -9.12 2.85 8.13
C ALA A 45 -9.10 1.35 7.78
N LEU A 46 -8.41 0.52 8.54
CA LEU A 46 -8.38 -0.93 8.31
C LEU A 46 -9.75 -1.58 8.49
N ASN A 47 -10.52 -1.16 9.51
CA ASN A 47 -11.89 -1.64 9.71
C ASN A 47 -12.79 -1.27 8.53
N ASN A 48 -12.69 -0.04 8.02
CA ASN A 48 -13.46 0.40 6.87
C ASN A 48 -13.06 -0.35 5.59
N ILE A 49 -11.76 -0.55 5.36
CA ILE A 49 -11.26 -1.34 4.23
C ILE A 49 -11.83 -2.76 4.28
N ALA A 50 -11.78 -3.42 5.43
CA ALA A 50 -12.32 -4.77 5.59
C ALA A 50 -13.84 -4.83 5.34
N SER A 51 -14.59 -3.90 5.94
CA SER A 51 -16.06 -3.82 5.80
C SER A 51 -16.49 -3.59 4.34
N VAL A 52 -15.88 -2.62 3.66
CA VAL A 52 -16.17 -2.32 2.25
C VAL A 52 -15.76 -3.47 1.34
N THR A 53 -14.64 -4.13 1.62
CA THR A 53 -14.19 -5.32 0.86
C THR A 53 -15.23 -6.44 0.94
N LEU A 54 -15.76 -6.73 2.14
CA LEU A 54 -16.79 -7.74 2.32
C LEU A 54 -18.10 -7.35 1.60
N SER A 55 -18.53 -6.10 1.73
CA SER A 55 -19.71 -5.56 1.04
C SER A 55 -19.60 -5.67 -0.49
N ASN A 56 -18.42 -5.36 -1.05
CA ASN A 56 -18.16 -5.51 -2.49
C ASN A 56 -18.28 -6.98 -2.92
N ALA A 57 -17.74 -7.92 -2.13
CA ALA A 57 -17.85 -9.35 -2.40
C ALA A 57 -19.31 -9.84 -2.34
N GLU A 58 -20.08 -9.42 -1.33
CA GLU A 58 -21.50 -9.74 -1.21
C GLU A 58 -22.33 -9.21 -2.39
N ALA A 59 -22.06 -7.97 -2.83
CA ALA A 59 -22.69 -7.38 -3.99
C ALA A 59 -22.41 -8.22 -5.25
N PHE A 60 -21.15 -8.62 -5.45
CA PHE A 60 -20.74 -9.48 -6.55
C PHE A 60 -21.47 -10.83 -6.55
N PHE A 61 -21.51 -11.54 -5.41
CA PHE A 61 -22.23 -12.83 -5.30
C PHE A 61 -23.75 -12.68 -5.49
N SER A 62 -24.30 -11.50 -5.18
CA SER A 62 -25.72 -11.19 -5.38
C SER A 62 -26.05 -10.69 -6.79
N GLY A 63 -25.07 -10.61 -7.71
CA GLY A 63 -25.25 -10.06 -9.04
C GLY A 63 -25.57 -8.56 -9.06
N LYS A 64 -25.20 -7.83 -8.01
CA LYS A 64 -25.37 -6.38 -7.88
C LYS A 64 -24.06 -5.64 -8.16
N ILE A 65 -24.16 -4.42 -8.66
CA ILE A 65 -23.03 -3.51 -8.76
C ILE A 65 -22.69 -2.93 -7.39
N SER A 66 -21.39 -2.90 -7.06
CA SER A 66 -20.84 -2.34 -5.83
C SER A 66 -20.49 -0.86 -5.98
N GLY A 67 -20.24 -0.39 -7.21
CA GLY A 67 -19.74 0.96 -7.50
C GLY A 67 -18.21 1.10 -7.33
N ASN A 68 -17.53 0.02 -6.94
CA ASN A 68 -16.09 -0.04 -6.72
C ASN A 68 -15.38 -0.94 -7.76
N GLU A 69 -16.02 -1.16 -8.92
CA GLU A 69 -15.45 -1.96 -9.99
C GLU A 69 -14.23 -1.25 -10.62
N LEU A 70 -13.20 -2.03 -10.96
CA LEU A 70 -12.10 -1.53 -11.76
C LEU A 70 -12.56 -1.38 -13.21
N ILE A 71 -12.43 -0.16 -13.74
CA ILE A 71 -12.67 0.13 -15.15
C ILE A 71 -11.31 0.00 -15.84
N ASN A 72 -11.22 -0.91 -16.80
CA ASN A 72 -10.04 -1.05 -17.66
C ASN A 72 -9.97 0.07 -18.70
#